data_AF-A0AAD7K0P3-F1
#
_entry.id   AF-A0AAD7K0P3-F1
#
_cell.length_a   1.000
_cell.length_b   1.000
_cell.length_c   1.000
_cell.angle_alpha   90.00
_cell.angle_beta   90.00
_cell.angle_gamma   90.00
#
_symmetry.space_group_name_H-M   'P 1'
#
loop_
_entity.id
_entity.type
_entity.pdbx_description
1 polymer ?
#
loop_
_entity_poly.entity_id
_entity_poly.type
_entity_poly.pdbx_seq_one_letter_code
_entity_poly.pdbx_strand_id
1 'polypeptide(L)'
;IICIDPEHLTDKQWERITDSPLFRENIVFASCDEVHLIDEWGREFRPAFHRIGPFFRGRLPPHISIFGLTATLQPGAMTKSICRSLGFQPKMFHLLRCSNKQTNIQFLVIPLTHGLSRAEFPDLLKYLIEGRKTIIYCTTIELCWRVFIYLIRLLPPGPRRLKRVRLYHAMCWPEENKETIRLIRDDPLCQIVIATIAFGQGFNVKSLLDSLMLGENANSQVCVNAKCEMLMQQSYEL
;
A
#
# COMPACT_ATOMS: atom_id res chain seq x y z
N ILE A 1 13.68 9.95 -16.62
CA ILE A 1 13.30 9.85 -15.19
C ILE A 1 14.25 8.86 -14.54
N ILE A 2 14.82 9.21 -13.39
CA ILE A 2 15.75 8.34 -12.66
C ILE A 2 15.09 8.02 -11.32
N CYS A 3 14.90 6.73 -11.04
CA CYS A 3 14.31 6.25 -9.78
C CYS A 3 15.41 5.61 -8.92
N ILE A 4 15.42 5.95 -7.64
CA ILE A 4 16.46 5.55 -6.68
C ILE A 4 15.79 5.23 -5.36
N ASP A 5 16.18 4.11 -4.77
CA ASP A 5 15.81 3.80 -3.40
C ASP A 5 16.68 4.59 -2.41
N PRO A 6 16.14 5.03 -1.26
CA PRO A 6 16.87 5.86 -0.29
C PRO A 6 18.21 5.28 0.16
N GLU A 7 18.34 3.96 0.19
CA GLU A 7 19.53 3.20 0.57
C GLU A 7 20.73 3.52 -0.35
N HIS A 8 20.46 3.80 -1.63
CA HIS A 8 21.49 4.10 -2.62
C HIS A 8 21.96 5.55 -2.57
N LEU A 9 21.26 6.46 -1.88
CA LEU A 9 21.64 7.88 -1.82
C LEU A 9 23.01 8.13 -1.19
N THR A 10 23.59 7.13 -0.53
CA THR A 10 24.93 7.19 0.05
C THR A 10 26.00 6.44 -0.71
N ASP A 11 25.66 5.84 -1.86
CA ASP A 11 26.66 5.19 -2.68
C ASP A 11 27.55 6.25 -3.35
N LYS A 12 28.87 6.02 -3.33
CA LYS A 12 29.86 6.92 -3.98
C LYS A 12 29.59 7.16 -5.47
N GLN A 13 28.85 6.27 -6.11
CA GLN A 13 28.43 6.45 -7.49
C GLN A 13 27.49 7.66 -7.63
N TRP A 14 26.57 7.86 -6.69
CA TRP A 14 25.65 9.00 -6.68
C TRP A 14 26.36 10.32 -6.42
N GLU A 15 27.45 10.31 -5.67
CA GLU A 15 28.32 11.49 -5.55
C GLU A 15 28.86 11.90 -6.93
N ARG A 16 29.49 10.96 -7.64
CA ARG A 16 30.04 11.21 -8.99
C ARG A 16 28.96 11.67 -9.98
N ILE A 17 27.78 11.07 -9.93
CA ILE A 17 26.66 11.45 -10.79
C ILE A 17 26.22 12.89 -10.49
N THR A 18 26.02 13.22 -9.21
CA THR A 18 25.53 14.55 -8.79
C THR A 18 26.56 15.68 -8.95
N ASP A 19 27.86 15.35 -9.01
CA ASP A 19 28.94 16.30 -9.33
C ASP A 19 29.18 16.47 -10.84
N SER A 20 28.67 15.57 -11.68
CA SER A 20 28.86 15.64 -13.13
C SER A 20 28.20 16.88 -13.74
N PRO A 21 28.91 17.68 -14.57
CA PRO A 21 28.32 18.82 -15.27
C PRO A 21 27.07 18.44 -16.06
N LEU A 22 27.11 17.29 -16.73
CA LEU A 22 25.99 16.77 -17.51
C LEU A 22 24.74 16.58 -16.64
N PHE A 23 24.88 16.01 -15.44
CA PHE A 23 23.74 15.84 -14.54
C PHE A 23 23.22 17.19 -14.04
N ARG A 24 24.13 18.07 -13.61
CA ARG A 24 23.80 19.36 -13.01
C ARG A 24 23.13 20.32 -13.99
N GLU A 25 23.49 20.28 -15.26
CA GLU A 25 22.90 21.11 -16.32
C GLU A 25 21.56 20.58 -16.82
N ASN A 26 21.29 19.27 -16.68
CA ASN A 26 20.10 18.63 -17.24
C ASN A 26 19.04 18.22 -16.20
N ILE A 27 19.33 18.32 -14.89
CA ILE A 27 18.33 18.05 -13.85
C ILE A 27 17.31 19.19 -13.77
N VAL A 28 16.03 18.85 -13.90
CA VAL A 28 14.93 19.82 -13.91
C VAL A 28 14.26 19.92 -12.53
N PHE A 29 14.01 18.78 -11.89
CA PHE A 29 13.38 18.70 -10.57
C PHE A 29 13.77 17.40 -9.86
N ALA A 30 13.48 17.34 -8.56
CA ALA A 30 13.56 16.13 -7.77
C ALA A 30 12.26 15.91 -6.99
N SER A 31 11.90 14.64 -6.79
CA SER A 31 10.70 14.28 -6.07
C SER A 31 10.94 13.14 -5.11
N CYS A 32 10.28 13.20 -3.96
CA CYS A 32 10.15 12.05 -3.06
C CYS A 32 8.71 11.57 -3.14
N ASP A 33 8.54 10.33 -3.58
CA ASP A 33 7.26 9.64 -3.51
C ASP A 33 7.07 9.04 -2.11
N GLU A 34 5.82 8.86 -1.70
CA GLU A 34 5.42 8.40 -0.37
C GLU A 34 6.18 9.05 0.80
N VAL A 35 6.23 10.39 0.81
CA VAL A 35 7.03 11.14 1.80
C VAL A 35 6.71 10.84 3.27
N HIS A 36 5.50 10.36 3.56
CA HIS A 36 5.11 9.94 4.91
C HIS A 36 6.04 8.87 5.51
N LEU A 37 6.67 8.04 4.66
CA LEU A 37 7.64 7.01 5.07
C LEU A 37 8.91 7.59 5.73
N ILE A 38 9.24 8.86 5.50
CA ILE A 38 10.37 9.51 6.17
C ILE A 38 10.17 9.53 7.69
N ASP A 39 8.95 9.80 8.15
CA ASP A 39 8.64 9.77 9.58
C ASP A 39 8.34 8.35 10.08
N GLU A 40 7.58 7.56 9.30
CA GLU A 40 7.13 6.22 9.73
C GLU A 40 8.27 5.21 9.79
N TRP A 41 9.15 5.20 8.79
CA TRP A 41 10.23 4.20 8.69
C TRP A 41 11.59 4.80 9.05
N GLY A 42 11.81 6.08 8.78
CA GLY A 42 13.13 6.70 8.94
C GLY A 42 13.68 6.65 10.37
N ARG A 43 12.83 6.67 11.40
CA ARG A 43 13.31 6.77 12.80
C ARG A 43 13.97 5.50 13.31
N GLU A 44 13.43 4.32 12.99
CA GLU A 44 13.87 3.06 13.60
C GLU A 44 13.95 1.87 12.62
N PHE A 45 13.21 1.90 11.50
CA PHE A 45 13.11 0.75 10.60
C PHE A 45 14.05 0.84 9.39
N ARG A 46 14.04 1.98 8.69
CA ARG A 46 14.89 2.26 7.52
C ARG A 46 15.49 3.67 7.60
N PRO A 47 16.60 3.85 8.35
CA PRO A 47 17.22 5.16 8.57
C PRO A 47 17.64 5.90 7.29
N ALA A 48 17.80 5.19 6.17
CA ALA A 48 18.12 5.78 4.88
C ALA A 48 17.10 6.85 4.43
N PHE A 49 15.83 6.74 4.82
CA PHE A 49 14.80 7.73 4.47
C PHE A 49 15.11 9.14 5.02
N HIS A 50 15.79 9.27 6.16
CA HIS A 50 16.19 10.58 6.68
C HIS A 50 17.28 11.27 5.85
N ARG A 51 17.94 10.53 4.94
CA ARG A 51 18.98 11.07 4.07
C ARG A 51 18.42 11.79 2.83
N ILE A 52 17.15 11.60 2.51
CA ILE A 52 16.49 12.19 1.32
C ILE A 52 16.57 13.72 1.35
N GLY A 53 16.18 14.34 2.46
CA GLY A 53 16.22 15.79 2.62
C GLY A 53 17.63 16.39 2.51
N PRO A 54 18.61 15.91 3.30
CA PRO A 54 20.00 16.31 3.17
C PRO A 54 20.57 16.12 1.77
N PHE A 55 20.23 15.01 1.09
CA PHE A 55 20.65 14.78 -0.29
C PHE A 55 20.07 15.83 -1.25
N PHE A 56 18.75 16.07 -1.20
CA PHE A 56 18.08 17.08 -2.02
C PHE A 56 18.64 18.49 -1.80
N ARG A 57 18.94 18.86 -0.55
CA ARG A 57 19.43 20.21 -0.22
C ARG A 57 20.93 20.38 -0.39
N GLY A 58 21.72 19.32 -0.21
CA GLY A 58 23.18 19.39 -0.22
C GLY A 58 23.84 19.04 -1.55
N ARG A 59 23.20 18.21 -2.38
CA ARG A 59 23.82 17.68 -3.62
C ARG A 59 23.21 18.27 -4.88
N LEU A 60 21.91 18.50 -4.88
CA LEU A 60 21.21 18.99 -6.07
C LEU A 60 21.41 20.51 -6.25
N PRO A 61 21.40 21.03 -7.48
CA PRO A 61 21.53 22.47 -7.71
C PRO A 61 20.41 23.25 -7.02
N PRO A 62 20.70 24.41 -6.39
CA PRO A 62 19.72 25.11 -5.54
C PRO A 62 18.52 25.68 -6.31
N HIS A 63 18.60 25.80 -7.63
CA HIS A 63 17.55 26.38 -8.47
C HIS A 63 16.48 25.36 -8.89
N ILE A 64 16.69 24.05 -8.68
CA ILE A 64 15.71 23.05 -9.11
C ILE A 64 14.51 22.99 -8.15
N SER A 65 13.36 22.62 -8.68
CA SER A 65 12.17 22.39 -7.87
C SER A 65 12.23 21.04 -7.16
N ILE A 66 11.80 21.01 -5.90
CA ILE A 66 11.68 19.79 -5.10
C ILE A 66 10.23 19.65 -4.64
N PHE A 67 9.64 18.48 -4.84
CA PHE A 67 8.29 18.18 -4.37
C PHE A 67 8.21 16.84 -3.63
N GLY A 68 7.26 16.79 -2.70
CA GLY A 68 6.93 15.60 -1.92
C GLY A 68 5.51 15.15 -2.23
N LEU A 69 5.33 13.87 -2.51
CA LEU A 69 4.03 13.29 -2.86
C LEU A 69 3.63 12.26 -1.82
N THR A 70 2.35 12.28 -1.42
CA THR A 70 1.76 11.28 -0.53
C THR A 70 0.24 11.43 -0.51
N ALA A 71 -0.46 10.31 -0.39
CA ALA A 71 -1.92 10.29 -0.21
C ALA A 71 -2.36 10.29 1.27
N THR A 72 -1.51 9.81 2.18
CA THR A 72 -1.91 9.33 3.52
C THR A 72 -1.42 10.20 4.68
N LEU A 73 -0.72 11.31 4.41
CA LEU A 73 -0.18 12.17 5.46
C LEU A 73 -1.28 12.95 6.19
N GLN A 74 -1.31 12.89 7.53
CA GLN A 74 -2.25 13.68 8.34
C GLN A 74 -1.80 15.14 8.49
N PRO A 75 -2.74 16.11 8.52
CA PRO A 75 -2.42 17.50 8.85
C PRO A 75 -1.80 17.63 10.25
N GLY A 76 -1.02 18.69 10.47
CA GLY A 76 -0.49 19.01 11.79
C GLY A 76 0.97 18.59 11.97
N ALA A 77 1.28 17.90 13.08
CA ALA A 77 2.65 17.63 13.50
C ALA A 77 3.45 16.77 12.50
N MET A 78 2.83 15.74 11.92
CA MET A 78 3.48 14.88 10.92
C MET A 78 3.81 15.67 9.66
N THR A 79 2.86 16.45 9.11
CA THR A 79 3.12 17.32 7.96
C THR A 79 4.29 18.27 8.23
N LYS A 80 4.33 18.92 9.40
CA LYS A 80 5.44 19.81 9.78
C LYS A 80 6.77 19.08 9.89
N SER A 81 6.77 17.84 10.38
CA SER A 81 7.95 17.00 10.50
C SER A 81 8.53 16.68 9.12
N ILE A 82 7.71 16.15 8.21
CA ILE A 82 8.09 15.90 6.81
C ILE A 82 8.60 17.15 6.10
N CYS A 83 7.90 18.28 6.22
CA CYS A 83 8.35 19.54 5.62
C CYS A 83 9.74 19.95 6.14
N ARG A 84 9.99 19.83 7.44
CA ARG A 84 11.31 20.10 8.02
C ARG A 84 12.39 19.14 7.51
N SER A 85 12.09 17.84 7.47
CA SER A 85 13.03 16.83 6.99
C SER A 85 13.45 17.10 5.54
N LEU A 86 12.52 17.50 4.67
CA LEU A 86 12.80 17.87 3.28
C LEU A 86 13.38 19.29 3.11
N GLY A 87 13.58 20.03 4.20
CA GLY A 87 14.08 21.41 4.18
C GLY A 87 13.11 22.43 3.56
N PHE A 88 11.81 22.15 3.58
CA PHE A 88 10.78 23.13 3.19
C PHE A 88 10.62 24.18 4.30
N GLN A 89 11.12 25.39 4.03
CA GLN A 89 11.00 26.50 4.94
C GLN A 89 9.60 27.13 4.88
N PRO A 90 9.02 27.57 6.00
CA PRO A 90 7.74 28.27 6.00
C PRO A 90 7.70 29.41 4.98
N LYS A 91 6.60 29.53 4.23
CA LYS A 91 6.39 30.54 3.16
C LYS A 91 7.23 30.35 1.88
N MET A 92 8.10 29.34 1.82
CA MET A 92 8.90 29.00 0.63
C MET A 92 8.42 27.77 -0.12
N PHE A 93 7.23 27.26 0.21
CA PHE A 93 6.63 26.12 -0.48
C PHE A 93 5.10 26.25 -0.53
N HIS A 94 4.49 25.56 -1.48
CA HIS A 94 3.06 25.38 -1.57
C HIS A 94 2.68 24.02 -0.98
N LEU A 95 1.71 24.01 -0.07
CA LEU A 95 1.09 22.79 0.43
C LEU A 95 -0.26 22.60 -0.26
N LEU A 96 -0.30 21.70 -1.23
CA LEU A 96 -1.53 21.32 -1.90
C LEU A 96 -2.12 20.10 -1.20
N ARG A 97 -3.39 20.17 -0.81
CA ARG A 97 -4.11 19.05 -0.21
C ARG A 97 -5.45 18.88 -0.90
N CYS A 98 -5.61 17.74 -1.56
CA CYS A 98 -6.86 17.35 -2.17
C CYS A 98 -7.75 16.64 -1.15
N SER A 99 -9.07 16.71 -1.35
CA SER A 99 -10.02 15.93 -0.57
C SER A 99 -9.81 14.44 -0.84
N ASN A 100 -9.82 13.64 0.23
CA ASN A 100 -9.84 12.17 0.16
C ASN A 100 -11.27 11.60 0.22
N LYS A 101 -12.29 12.47 0.16
CA LYS A 101 -13.69 12.04 0.22
C LYS A 101 -14.04 11.24 -1.02
N GLN A 102 -14.34 9.97 -0.81
CA GLN A 102 -14.73 9.05 -1.86
C GLN A 102 -16.19 8.62 -1.62
N THR A 103 -17.11 9.13 -2.45
CA THR A 103 -18.56 8.96 -2.23
C THR A 103 -19.07 7.55 -2.50
N ASN A 104 -18.30 6.75 -3.23
CA ASN A 104 -18.61 5.36 -3.53
C ASN A 104 -17.91 4.36 -2.59
N ILE A 105 -17.30 4.82 -1.49
CA ILE A 105 -16.79 3.97 -0.42
C ILE A 105 -17.71 4.06 0.80
N GLN A 106 -18.19 2.90 1.24
CA GLN A 106 -18.92 2.76 2.50
C GLN A 106 -18.06 1.98 3.49
N PHE A 107 -17.88 2.54 4.70
CA PHE A 107 -17.24 1.86 5.82
C PHE A 107 -18.31 1.21 6.71
N LEU A 108 -18.19 -0.09 6.93
CA LEU A 108 -19.06 -0.83 7.85
C LEU A 108 -18.22 -1.52 8.91
N VAL A 109 -18.65 -1.45 10.17
CA VAL A 109 -18.05 -2.17 11.30
C VAL A 109 -19.02 -3.28 11.68
N ILE A 110 -18.70 -4.51 11.33
CA ILE A 110 -19.58 -5.66 11.58
C ILE A 110 -18.91 -6.58 12.62
N PRO A 111 -19.55 -6.84 13.77
CA PRO A 111 -19.05 -7.82 14.73
C PRO A 111 -19.12 -9.23 14.13
N LEU A 112 -18.06 -10.02 14.28
CA LEU A 112 -18.09 -11.43 13.88
C LEU A 112 -19.06 -12.21 14.80
N THR A 113 -19.76 -13.17 14.22
CA THR A 113 -20.60 -14.09 14.98
C THR A 113 -19.76 -15.12 15.74
N HIS A 114 -18.53 -15.36 15.25
CA HIS A 114 -17.60 -16.34 15.78
C HIS A 114 -16.23 -15.71 16.01
N GLY A 115 -15.62 -16.05 17.15
CA GLY A 115 -14.28 -15.57 17.48
C GLY A 115 -13.21 -16.07 16.52
N LEU A 116 -12.19 -15.24 16.32
CA LEU A 116 -11.04 -15.52 15.44
C LEU A 116 -10.16 -16.70 15.88
N SER A 117 -10.43 -17.35 17.02
CA SER A 117 -9.76 -18.59 17.44
C SER A 117 -10.41 -19.84 16.89
N ARG A 118 -11.64 -19.76 16.36
CA ARG A 118 -12.38 -20.92 15.83
C ARG A 118 -11.90 -21.33 14.44
N ALA A 119 -12.10 -22.59 14.08
CA ALA A 119 -11.71 -23.09 12.76
C ALA A 119 -12.61 -22.60 11.61
N GLU A 120 -13.77 -22.02 11.94
CA GLU A 120 -14.81 -21.66 10.99
C GLU A 120 -15.03 -20.14 10.93
N PHE A 121 -15.35 -19.64 9.74
CA PHE A 121 -15.56 -18.23 9.46
C PHE A 121 -16.88 -18.01 8.68
N PRO A 122 -18.04 -18.36 9.25
CA PRO A 122 -19.33 -18.31 8.54
C PRO A 122 -19.68 -16.90 8.04
N ASP A 123 -19.20 -15.86 8.72
CA ASP A 123 -19.39 -14.46 8.32
C ASP A 123 -18.79 -14.12 6.94
N LEU A 124 -17.84 -14.94 6.47
CA LEU A 124 -17.19 -14.78 5.17
C LEU A 124 -17.96 -15.47 4.03
N LEU A 125 -18.92 -16.34 4.34
CA LEU A 125 -19.59 -17.17 3.34
C LEU A 125 -20.37 -16.36 2.32
N LYS A 126 -21.01 -15.27 2.74
CA LYS A 126 -21.76 -14.39 1.84
C LYS A 126 -20.89 -13.88 0.68
N TYR A 127 -19.64 -13.50 0.96
CA TYR A 127 -18.72 -13.01 -0.06
C TYR A 127 -18.38 -14.10 -1.07
N LEU A 128 -18.24 -15.35 -0.60
CA LEU A 128 -17.98 -16.51 -1.46
C LEU A 128 -19.21 -16.87 -2.31
N ILE A 129 -20.38 -17.00 -1.68
CA ILE A 129 -21.64 -17.43 -2.32
C ILE A 129 -22.12 -16.41 -3.35
N GLU A 130 -22.09 -15.12 -3.02
CA GLU A 130 -22.53 -14.04 -3.91
C GLU A 130 -21.55 -13.75 -5.05
N GLY A 131 -20.41 -14.45 -5.12
CA GLY A 131 -19.45 -14.23 -6.21
C GLY A 131 -18.69 -12.90 -6.11
N ARG A 132 -18.73 -12.22 -4.96
CA ARG A 132 -18.19 -10.87 -4.79
C ARG A 132 -16.66 -10.88 -4.79
N LYS A 133 -16.05 -10.05 -5.64
CA LYS A 133 -14.59 -9.93 -5.73
C LYS A 133 -14.07 -9.19 -4.50
N THR A 134 -13.35 -9.90 -3.65
CA THR A 134 -13.11 -9.53 -2.25
C THR A 134 -11.63 -9.70 -1.89
N ILE A 135 -11.09 -8.75 -1.13
CA ILE A 135 -9.81 -8.89 -0.45
C ILE A 135 -10.08 -9.04 1.05
N ILE A 136 -9.43 -10.01 1.68
CA ILE A 136 -9.56 -10.30 3.12
C ILE A 136 -8.18 -10.11 3.77
N TYR A 137 -7.99 -8.98 4.43
CA TYR A 137 -6.80 -8.70 5.23
C TYR A 137 -6.89 -9.38 6.59
N CYS A 138 -5.87 -10.16 6.92
CA CYS A 138 -5.69 -10.82 8.20
C CYS A 138 -4.46 -10.25 8.91
N THR A 139 -4.50 -10.18 10.24
CA THR A 139 -3.38 -9.67 11.05
C THR A 139 -2.17 -10.59 11.06
N THR A 140 -2.36 -11.90 10.88
CA THR A 140 -1.26 -12.88 10.89
C THR A 140 -1.32 -13.82 9.69
N ILE A 141 -0.16 -14.36 9.31
CA ILE A 141 -0.07 -15.36 8.23
C ILE A 141 -0.81 -16.64 8.63
N GLU A 142 -0.79 -17.02 9.91
CA GLU A 142 -1.57 -18.14 10.42
C GLU A 142 -3.08 -17.95 10.18
N LEU A 143 -3.60 -16.75 10.46
CA LEU A 143 -5.00 -16.43 10.21
C LEU A 143 -5.33 -16.48 8.71
N CYS A 144 -4.43 -16.00 7.84
CA CYS A 144 -4.60 -16.16 6.39
C CYS A 144 -4.81 -17.63 6.00
N TRP A 145 -3.96 -18.52 6.51
CA TRP A 145 -4.05 -19.96 6.21
C TRP A 145 -5.35 -20.59 6.74
N ARG A 146 -5.76 -20.23 7.95
CA ARG A 146 -7.00 -20.74 8.56
C ARG A 146 -8.23 -20.34 7.75
N VAL A 147 -8.31 -19.06 7.37
CA VAL A 147 -9.39 -18.55 6.49
C VAL A 147 -9.35 -19.26 5.13
N PHE A 148 -8.16 -19.42 4.54
CA PHE A 148 -7.99 -20.08 3.24
C PHE A 148 -8.46 -21.54 3.28
N ILE A 149 -8.02 -22.31 4.27
CA ILE A 149 -8.41 -23.71 4.45
C ILE A 149 -9.93 -23.83 4.62
N TYR A 150 -10.54 -22.95 5.43
CA TYR A 150 -11.99 -22.93 5.62
C TYR A 150 -12.73 -22.70 4.29
N LEU A 151 -12.38 -21.64 3.53
CA LEU A 151 -13.07 -21.32 2.28
C LEU A 151 -12.83 -22.37 1.18
N ILE A 152 -11.62 -22.90 1.06
CA ILE A 152 -11.28 -23.92 0.05
C ILE A 152 -12.02 -25.25 0.28
N ARG A 153 -12.26 -25.63 1.54
CA ARG A 153 -13.02 -26.85 1.90
C ARG A 153 -14.48 -26.81 1.45
N LEU A 154 -15.05 -25.62 1.32
CA LEU A 154 -16.43 -25.41 0.90
C LEU A 154 -16.58 -25.38 -0.63
N LEU A 155 -15.47 -25.33 -1.37
CA LEU A 155 -15.46 -25.33 -2.82
C LEU A 155 -15.28 -26.75 -3.38
N PRO A 156 -15.88 -27.06 -4.55
CA PRO A 156 -15.69 -28.34 -5.21
C PRO A 156 -14.20 -28.68 -5.39
N PRO A 157 -13.78 -29.94 -5.18
CA PRO A 157 -12.40 -30.33 -5.35
C PRO A 157 -11.94 -30.13 -6.80
N GLY A 158 -10.67 -29.74 -6.96
CA GLY A 158 -10.07 -29.54 -8.27
C GLY A 158 -9.26 -28.24 -8.36
N PRO A 159 -8.59 -27.99 -9.50
CA PRO A 159 -7.68 -26.86 -9.65
C PRO A 159 -8.38 -25.50 -9.65
N ARG A 160 -9.69 -25.45 -10.00
CA ARG A 160 -10.45 -24.21 -10.09
C ARG A 160 -10.58 -23.49 -8.74
N ARG A 161 -10.68 -24.21 -7.62
CA ARG A 161 -10.81 -23.59 -6.29
C ARG A 161 -9.57 -22.79 -5.88
N LEU A 162 -8.39 -23.25 -6.30
CA LEU A 162 -7.10 -22.58 -6.05
C LEU A 162 -6.84 -21.38 -6.97
N LYS A 163 -7.62 -21.24 -8.05
CA LYS A 163 -7.67 -20.00 -8.84
C LYS A 163 -8.71 -19.03 -8.30
N ARG A 164 -9.82 -19.55 -7.78
CA ARG A 164 -10.93 -18.75 -7.22
C ARG A 164 -10.59 -18.07 -5.90
N VAL A 165 -9.85 -18.76 -5.02
CA VAL A 165 -9.39 -18.24 -3.74
C VAL A 165 -7.86 -18.33 -3.70
N ARG A 166 -7.19 -17.23 -3.39
CA ARG A 166 -5.72 -17.08 -3.39
C ARG A 166 -5.21 -16.59 -2.04
N LEU A 167 -3.95 -16.90 -1.76
CA LEU A 167 -3.19 -16.34 -0.64
C LEU A 167 -2.19 -15.30 -1.14
N TYR A 168 -1.95 -14.28 -0.31
CA TYR A 168 -0.86 -13.33 -0.50
C TYR A 168 -0.23 -12.95 0.84
N HIS A 169 1.03 -13.33 1.05
CA HIS A 169 1.81 -12.91 2.21
C HIS A 169 3.31 -13.11 1.95
N ALA A 170 4.15 -12.57 2.83
CA ALA A 170 5.60 -12.61 2.68
C ALA A 170 6.20 -14.03 2.61
N MET A 171 5.55 -15.04 3.20
CA MET A 171 5.98 -16.45 3.12
C MET A 171 5.50 -17.21 1.87
N CYS A 172 4.74 -16.57 0.96
CA CYS A 172 4.42 -17.18 -0.32
C CYS A 172 5.62 -17.05 -1.26
N TRP A 173 5.78 -18.00 -2.17
CA TRP A 173 6.78 -17.88 -3.24
C TRP A 173 6.55 -16.60 -4.06
N PRO A 174 7.61 -15.88 -4.46
CA PRO A 174 7.48 -14.66 -5.26
C PRO A 174 6.64 -14.84 -6.52
N GLU A 175 6.78 -15.99 -7.19
CA GLU A 175 6.03 -16.36 -8.38
C GLU A 175 4.53 -16.50 -8.09
N GLU A 176 4.17 -17.08 -6.93
CA GLU A 176 2.78 -17.22 -6.50
C GLU A 176 2.15 -15.89 -6.14
N ASN A 177 2.90 -15.00 -5.46
CA ASN A 177 2.44 -13.64 -5.17
C ASN A 177 2.24 -12.84 -6.46
N LYS A 178 3.15 -12.96 -7.43
CA LYS A 178 3.05 -12.32 -8.75
C LYS A 178 1.83 -12.83 -9.52
N GLU A 179 1.60 -14.15 -9.52
CA GLU A 179 0.44 -14.74 -10.17
C GLU A 179 -0.86 -14.36 -9.45
N THR A 180 -0.87 -14.29 -8.11
CA THR A 180 -2.03 -13.80 -7.35
C THR A 180 -2.41 -12.37 -7.75
N ILE A 181 -1.44 -11.45 -7.87
CA ILE A 181 -1.67 -10.07 -8.32
C ILE A 181 -2.26 -10.04 -9.75
N ARG A 182 -1.71 -10.85 -10.66
CA ARG A 182 -2.22 -10.96 -12.03
C ARG A 182 -3.65 -11.49 -12.05
N LEU A 183 -3.92 -12.59 -11.33
CA LEU A 183 -5.22 -13.23 -11.29
C LEU A 183 -6.30 -12.31 -10.71
N ILE A 184 -6.04 -11.66 -9.57
CA ILE A 184 -7.04 -10.75 -8.99
C ILE A 184 -7.30 -9.54 -9.89
N ARG A 185 -6.34 -9.11 -10.70
CA ARG A 185 -6.54 -8.00 -11.63
C ARG A 185 -7.34 -8.44 -12.86
N ASP A 186 -6.92 -9.52 -13.50
CA ASP A 186 -7.28 -9.83 -14.89
C ASP A 186 -8.20 -11.05 -15.02
N ASP A 187 -8.22 -11.98 -14.07
CA ASP A 187 -9.02 -13.21 -14.14
C ASP A 187 -10.38 -13.02 -13.44
N PRO A 188 -11.51 -13.14 -14.16
CA PRO A 188 -12.85 -13.10 -13.55
C PRO A 188 -13.10 -14.26 -12.57
N LEU A 189 -12.39 -15.38 -12.70
CA LEU A 189 -12.50 -16.51 -11.78
C LEU A 189 -11.89 -16.20 -10.42
N CYS A 190 -10.86 -15.36 -10.37
CA CYS A 190 -10.20 -14.97 -9.12
C CYS A 190 -11.11 -14.05 -8.33
N GLN A 191 -11.72 -14.60 -7.28
CA GLN A 191 -12.76 -13.95 -6.52
C GLN A 191 -12.22 -13.42 -5.19
N ILE A 192 -11.52 -14.25 -4.41
CA ILE A 192 -11.11 -13.90 -3.05
C ILE A 192 -9.59 -13.98 -2.94
N VAL A 193 -8.96 -12.89 -2.50
CA VAL A 193 -7.57 -12.90 -2.06
C VAL A 193 -7.52 -12.71 -0.55
N ILE A 194 -6.89 -13.65 0.14
CA ILE A 194 -6.67 -13.58 1.58
C ILE A 194 -5.22 -13.17 1.79
N ALA A 195 -5.02 -12.07 2.50
CA ALA A 195 -3.72 -11.44 2.55
C ALA A 195 -3.35 -10.87 3.91
N THR A 196 -2.07 -10.61 4.10
CA THR A 196 -1.58 -9.69 5.14
C THR A 196 -1.46 -8.27 4.57
N ILE A 197 -1.10 -7.30 5.42
CA ILE A 197 -0.85 -5.90 5.00
C ILE A 197 0.19 -5.76 3.88
N ALA A 198 1.02 -6.80 3.63
CA ALA A 198 1.92 -6.85 2.48
C ALA A 198 1.20 -6.69 1.13
N PHE A 199 -0.10 -6.99 1.08
CA PHE A 199 -0.94 -6.87 -0.12
C PHE A 199 -1.57 -5.49 -0.30
N GLY A 200 -0.87 -4.41 0.06
CA GLY A 200 -1.40 -3.04 -0.04
C GLY A 200 -0.68 -2.16 -1.06
N GLN A 201 0.50 -2.56 -1.54
CA GLN A 201 1.38 -1.66 -2.30
C GLN A 201 1.41 -2.00 -3.79
N GLY A 202 1.14 -1.01 -4.64
CA GLY A 202 1.53 -1.03 -6.05
C GLY A 202 0.60 -1.73 -7.04
N PHE A 203 -0.67 -2.01 -6.70
CA PHE A 203 -1.62 -2.58 -7.66
C PHE A 203 -3.03 -1.97 -7.57
N ASN A 204 -3.75 -1.97 -8.69
CA ASN A 204 -5.10 -1.41 -8.84
C ASN A 204 -6.03 -2.49 -9.41
N VAL A 205 -7.08 -2.82 -8.66
CA VAL A 205 -8.14 -3.75 -9.09
C VAL A 205 -9.45 -2.97 -9.22
N LYS A 206 -9.80 -2.58 -10.45
CA LYS A 206 -11.04 -1.83 -10.73
C LYS A 206 -12.31 -2.64 -10.44
N SER A 207 -12.22 -3.97 -10.52
CA SER A 207 -13.33 -4.91 -10.30
C SER A 207 -13.49 -5.35 -8.85
N LEU A 208 -12.69 -4.80 -7.92
CA LEU A 208 -12.86 -5.08 -6.50
C LEU A 208 -14.25 -4.59 -6.07
N LEU A 209 -14.90 -5.32 -5.16
CA LEU A 209 -16.20 -4.94 -4.61
C LEU A 209 -16.17 -4.80 -3.09
N ASP A 210 -15.32 -5.56 -2.41
CA ASP A 210 -15.17 -5.54 -0.95
C ASP A 210 -13.71 -5.65 -0.53
N SER A 211 -13.34 -4.87 0.48
CA SER A 211 -12.08 -5.03 1.21
C SER A 211 -12.42 -5.21 2.68
N LEU A 212 -12.07 -6.38 3.24
CA LEU A 212 -12.37 -6.80 4.59
C LEU A 212 -11.11 -6.79 5.44
N MET A 213 -11.22 -6.35 6.69
CA MET A 213 -10.13 -6.46 7.67
C MET A 213 -10.57 -7.34 8.83
N LEU A 214 -9.78 -8.37 9.15
CA LEU A 214 -10.04 -9.33 10.22
C LEU A 214 -9.02 -9.19 11.35
N GLY A 215 -9.50 -8.81 12.54
CA GLY A 215 -8.72 -8.91 13.78
C GLY A 215 -7.99 -7.66 14.24
N GLU A 216 -8.45 -6.46 13.84
CA GLU A 216 -7.74 -5.21 14.11
C GLU A 216 -7.82 -4.70 15.57
N ASN A 217 -8.73 -5.24 16.41
CA ASN A 217 -8.83 -4.83 17.83
C ASN A 217 -8.95 -6.03 18.78
N ALA A 218 -8.17 -6.03 19.86
CA ALA A 218 -8.15 -7.08 20.88
C ALA A 218 -9.51 -7.34 21.56
N ASN A 219 -10.43 -6.36 21.50
CA ASN A 219 -11.77 -6.44 22.12
C ASN A 219 -12.94 -6.35 21.14
N SER A 220 -12.70 -6.22 19.83
CA SER A 220 -13.80 -6.13 18.87
C SER A 220 -13.42 -6.83 17.57
N GLN A 221 -14.17 -7.91 17.32
CA GLN A 221 -14.12 -8.74 16.14
C GLN A 221 -14.76 -7.97 14.96
N VAL A 222 -14.13 -6.88 14.55
CA VAL A 222 -14.67 -5.99 13.53
C VAL A 222 -14.21 -6.46 12.16
N CYS A 223 -15.17 -6.73 11.27
CA CYS A 223 -14.96 -6.73 9.84
C CYS A 223 -15.20 -5.30 9.34
N VAL A 224 -14.13 -4.59 8.93
CA VAL A 224 -14.27 -3.33 8.20
C VAL A 224 -14.55 -3.69 6.74
N ASN A 225 -15.77 -3.50 6.25
CA ASN A 225 -16.03 -3.59 4.81
C ASN A 225 -15.84 -2.19 4.21
N ALA A 226 -14.88 -2.04 3.31
CA ALA A 226 -14.85 -0.94 2.35
C ALA A 226 -15.40 -1.45 1.02
N LYS A 227 -16.63 -1.04 0.68
CA LYS A 227 -17.20 -1.31 -0.64
C LYS A 227 -16.52 -0.36 -1.63
N CYS A 228 -15.50 -0.81 -2.34
CA CYS A 228 -14.73 0.02 -3.27
C CYS A 228 -15.19 -0.24 -4.69
N GLU A 229 -15.89 0.70 -5.35
CA GLU A 229 -15.77 0.79 -6.81
C GLU A 229 -14.58 1.72 -7.12
N MET A 230 -13.60 1.22 -7.87
CA MET A 230 -12.33 1.86 -8.24
C MET A 230 -11.25 2.00 -7.16
N LEU A 231 -10.13 1.32 -7.41
CA LEU A 231 -8.86 1.55 -6.77
C LEU A 231 -8.05 2.64 -7.49
N MET A 232 -7.32 3.36 -6.64
CA MET A 232 -6.07 4.10 -6.84
C MET A 232 -5.53 4.21 -8.26
N GLN A 233 -5.91 5.29 -8.92
CA GLN A 233 -5.01 6.13 -9.72
C GLN A 233 -5.68 7.50 -9.80
N GLN A 234 -5.15 8.49 -9.09
CA GLN A 234 -5.32 9.87 -9.52
C GLN A 234 -4.52 10.00 -10.81
N SER A 235 -5.20 9.83 -11.94
CA SER A 235 -4.72 10.33 -13.22
C SER A 235 -4.61 11.85 -13.09
N TYR A 236 -3.38 12.34 -13.12
CA TYR A 236 -3.10 13.75 -13.30
C TYR A 236 -3.53 14.13 -14.73
N GLU A 237 -4.73 14.69 -14.87
CA GLU A 237 -5.03 15.57 -15.99
C GLU A 237 -4.60 16.98 -15.57
N LEU A 238 -3.52 17.45 -16.19
CA LEU A 238 -3.14 18.86 -16.24
C LEU A 238 -4.07 19.58 -17.22
#